data_AF-A0A6N6MA97-F1
#
_entry.id   AF-A0A6N6MA97-F1
#
_cell.length_a   1.000
_cell.length_b   1.000
_cell.length_c   1.000
_cell.angle_alpha   90.00
_cell.angle_beta   90.00
_cell.angle_gamma   90.00
#
_symmetry.space_group_name_H-M   'P 1'
#
loop_
_entity.id
_entity.type
_entity.pdbx_description
1 polymer ?
#
loop_
_entity_poly.entity_id
_entity_poly.type
_entity_poly.pdbx_seq_one_letter_code
_entity_poly.pdbx_strand_id
1 'polypeptide(L)'
;MELIIAITAIIIGLIALIYQLKEYNKKRVPEFKGQIEVDTNDGDCISFYDFLFKNDGKIVFIDIYINNLTEGQVFDDESNFTFSCYYDKNKKLEGGYSYNILLSEGDDFFYDDRPSSKRLKGNFKVIGFTGPQMGWFTSVIKPVNIEFS
;
A
#
# COMPACT_ATOMS: atom_id res chain seq x y z
N MET A 1 -1.59 49.13 -23.18
CA MET A 1 -1.04 48.99 -21.80
C MET A 1 -1.90 48.04 -20.98
N GLU A 2 -3.22 48.27 -20.93
CA GLU A 2 -4.19 47.42 -20.22
C GLU A 2 -4.21 45.96 -20.69
N LEU A 3 -4.11 45.71 -22.00
CA LEU A 3 -4.05 44.35 -22.56
C LEU A 3 -2.83 43.56 -22.05
N ILE A 4 -1.68 44.22 -21.92
CA ILE A 4 -0.43 43.59 -21.45
C ILE A 4 -0.55 43.24 -19.96
N ILE A 5 -1.19 44.12 -19.18
CA ILE A 5 -1.46 43.91 -17.75
C ILE A 5 -2.46 42.75 -17.55
N ALA A 6 -3.50 42.66 -18.38
CA ALA A 6 -4.47 41.57 -18.33
C ALA A 6 -3.83 40.21 -18.66
N ILE A 7 -2.98 40.15 -19.70
CA ILE A 7 -2.28 38.92 -20.09
C ILE A 7 -1.30 38.49 -18.99
N THR A 8 -0.54 39.42 -18.41
CA THR A 8 0.38 39.10 -17.30
C THR A 8 -0.36 38.61 -16.06
N ALA A 9 -1.52 39.19 -15.71
CA ALA A 9 -2.34 38.72 -14.61
C ALA A 9 -2.85 37.28 -14.81
N ILE A 10 -3.28 36.93 -16.03
CA ILE A 10 -3.71 35.56 -16.37
C ILE A 10 -2.56 34.56 -16.24
N ILE A 11 -1.37 34.92 -16.73
CA ILE A 11 -0.18 34.05 -16.65
C ILE A 11 0.20 33.79 -15.20
N ILE A 12 0.22 34.83 -14.35
CA ILE A 12 0.52 34.69 -12.92
C ILE A 12 -0.54 33.81 -12.23
N GLY A 13 -1.82 34.00 -12.54
CA GLY A 13 -2.91 33.17 -12.03
C GLY A 13 -2.77 31.69 -12.40
N LEU A 14 -2.42 31.39 -13.65
CA LEU A 14 -2.17 30.02 -14.11
C LEU A 14 -0.97 29.38 -13.41
N ILE A 15 0.12 30.12 -13.22
CA ILE A 15 1.30 29.62 -12.49
C ILE A 15 0.93 29.31 -11.04
N ALA A 16 0.23 30.20 -10.35
CA ALA A 16 -0.21 29.99 -8.98
C ALA A 16 -1.14 28.76 -8.85
N LEU A 17 -2.06 28.58 -9.80
CA LEU A 17 -2.94 27.41 -9.85
C LEU A 17 -2.14 26.10 -10.03
N ILE A 18 -1.13 26.10 -10.91
CA ILE A 18 -0.26 24.94 -11.12
C ILE A 18 0.50 24.58 -9.84
N TYR A 19 1.04 25.58 -9.12
CA TYR A 19 1.72 25.35 -7.85
C TYR A 19 0.76 24.80 -6.79
N GLN A 20 -0.45 25.36 -6.67
CA GLN A 20 -1.47 24.85 -5.76
C GLN A 20 -1.88 23.41 -6.09
N LEU A 21 -2.11 23.08 -7.36
CA LEU A 21 -2.44 21.72 -7.79
C LEU A 21 -1.29 20.75 -7.51
N LYS A 22 -0.04 21.18 -7.73
CA LYS A 22 1.16 20.38 -7.45
C LYS A 22 1.33 20.15 -5.95
N GLU A 23 1.02 21.14 -5.12
CA GLU A 23 1.09 21.04 -3.66
C GLU A 23 -0.07 20.18 -3.09
N TYR A 24 -1.27 20.34 -3.63
CA TYR A 24 -2.42 19.51 -3.28
C TYR A 24 -2.19 18.04 -3.61
N ASN A 25 -1.61 17.74 -4.78
CA ASN A 25 -1.22 16.38 -5.15
C ASN A 25 -0.09 15.80 -4.29
N LYS A 26 0.81 16.64 -3.74
CA LYS A 26 1.85 16.19 -2.80
C LYS A 26 1.30 15.79 -1.43
N LYS A 27 0.14 16.31 -1.02
CA LYS A 27 -0.49 15.99 0.27
C LYS A 27 -1.41 14.77 0.21
N ARG A 28 -1.67 14.20 -0.98
CA ARG A 28 -2.46 12.97 -1.07
C ARG A 28 -1.66 11.79 -0.55
N VAL A 29 -2.23 11.09 0.42
CA VAL A 29 -1.75 9.79 0.88
C VAL A 29 -1.68 8.87 -0.34
N PRO A 30 -0.51 8.30 -0.69
CA PRO A 30 -0.38 7.36 -1.79
C PRO A 30 -1.33 6.18 -1.57
N GLU A 31 -2.02 5.77 -2.63
CA GLU A 31 -3.06 4.75 -2.57
C GLU A 31 -2.71 3.55 -3.45
N PHE A 32 -2.95 2.35 -2.94
CA PHE A 32 -2.93 1.12 -3.70
C PHE A 32 -4.29 0.41 -3.61
N LYS A 33 -4.84 0.08 -4.78
CA LYS A 33 -6.06 -0.70 -4.96
C LYS A 33 -5.77 -1.85 -5.91
N GLY A 34 -6.12 -3.07 -5.53
CA GLY A 34 -5.85 -4.23 -6.37
C GLY A 34 -6.32 -5.55 -5.78
N GLN A 35 -6.00 -6.62 -6.49
CA GLN A 35 -6.26 -7.99 -6.06
C GLN A 35 -4.93 -8.72 -5.92
N ILE A 36 -4.63 -9.17 -4.71
CA ILE A 36 -3.45 -9.97 -4.42
C ILE A 36 -3.84 -11.44 -4.49
N GLU A 37 -3.27 -12.14 -5.45
CA GLU A 37 -3.44 -13.57 -5.60
C GLU A 37 -2.17 -14.29 -5.15
N VAL A 38 -2.29 -15.10 -4.11
CA VAL A 38 -1.15 -15.75 -3.43
C VAL A 38 -0.50 -16.86 -4.28
N ASP A 39 -1.23 -17.40 -5.27
CA ASP A 39 -0.87 -18.60 -6.04
C ASP A 39 -0.93 -18.41 -7.56
N THR A 40 -0.94 -17.18 -8.06
CA THR A 40 -0.92 -16.89 -9.50
C THR A 40 0.29 -16.04 -9.89
N ASN A 41 0.64 -16.03 -11.18
CA ASN A 41 1.75 -15.22 -11.70
C ASN A 41 1.27 -13.79 -12.01
N ASP A 42 0.24 -13.32 -11.30
CA ASP A 42 -0.36 -12.02 -11.56
C ASP A 42 0.55 -10.91 -11.05
N GLY A 43 0.74 -9.90 -11.90
CA GLY A 43 1.66 -8.78 -11.66
C GLY A 43 1.26 -7.88 -10.50
N ASP A 44 0.08 -8.09 -9.90
CA ASP A 44 -0.46 -7.26 -8.83
C ASP A 44 0.32 -7.43 -7.51
N CYS A 45 0.85 -8.64 -7.22
CA CYS A 45 1.65 -8.81 -5.99
C CYS A 45 3.02 -8.11 -6.10
N ILE A 46 3.67 -8.20 -7.27
CA ILE A 46 4.90 -7.44 -7.54
C ILE A 46 4.61 -5.93 -7.49
N SER A 47 3.50 -5.50 -8.10
CA SER A 47 3.09 -4.08 -8.10
C SER A 47 2.82 -3.56 -6.69
N PHE A 48 2.25 -4.39 -5.82
CA PHE A 48 2.03 -4.05 -4.42
C PHE A 48 3.33 -3.96 -3.64
N TYR A 49 4.26 -4.91 -3.82
CA TYR A 49 5.60 -4.82 -3.23
C TYR A 49 6.33 -3.53 -3.68
N ASP A 50 6.34 -3.25 -4.98
CA ASP A 50 6.95 -2.04 -5.55
C ASP A 50 6.31 -0.77 -5.00
N PHE A 51 4.98 -0.78 -4.81
CA PHE A 51 4.25 0.33 -4.21
C PHE A 51 4.71 0.58 -2.77
N LEU A 52 4.80 -0.47 -1.94
CA LEU A 52 5.28 -0.33 -0.57
C LEU A 52 6.73 0.16 -0.57
N PHE A 53 7.60 -0.42 -1.40
CA PHE A 53 9.02 -0.07 -1.49
C PHE A 53 9.24 1.40 -1.85
N LYS A 54 8.49 1.94 -2.83
CA LYS A 54 8.54 3.37 -3.20
C LYS A 54 8.00 4.31 -2.11
N ASN A 55 7.26 3.78 -1.15
CA ASN A 55 6.63 4.51 -0.07
C ASN A 55 7.19 4.13 1.30
N ASP A 56 8.42 3.61 1.34
CA ASP A 56 9.12 3.36 2.60
C ASP A 56 9.11 4.59 3.52
N GLY A 57 8.80 4.36 4.80
CA GLY A 57 8.65 5.40 5.83
C GLY A 57 7.40 6.29 5.72
N LYS A 58 6.55 6.13 4.69
CA LYS A 58 5.35 6.97 4.47
C LYS A 58 4.08 6.28 4.96
N ILE A 59 3.05 7.10 5.16
CA ILE A 59 1.67 6.63 5.31
C ILE A 59 1.09 6.40 3.91
N VAL A 60 0.45 5.27 3.72
CA VAL A 60 -0.21 4.84 2.49
C VAL A 60 -1.63 4.37 2.80
N PHE A 61 -2.51 4.47 1.82
CA PHE A 61 -3.83 3.86 1.87
C PHE A 61 -3.81 2.58 1.06
N ILE A 62 -4.28 1.49 1.66
CA ILE A 62 -4.30 0.16 1.05
C ILE A 62 -5.76 -0.29 1.03
N ASP A 63 -6.23 -0.78 -0.12
CA ASP A 63 -7.54 -1.39 -0.29
C ASP A 63 -7.40 -2.56 -1.28
N ILE A 64 -7.11 -3.74 -0.73
CA ILE A 64 -6.79 -4.94 -1.50
C ILE A 64 -7.74 -6.08 -1.18
N TYR A 65 -8.08 -6.85 -2.21
CA TYR A 65 -8.69 -8.17 -2.05
C TYR A 65 -7.59 -9.22 -2.05
N ILE A 66 -7.67 -10.21 -1.19
CA ILE A 66 -6.65 -11.27 -1.11
C ILE A 66 -7.32 -12.61 -1.37
N ASN A 67 -7.00 -13.24 -2.50
CA ASN A 67 -7.57 -14.52 -2.90
C ASN A 67 -6.63 -15.69 -2.59
N ASN A 68 -7.21 -16.86 -2.37
CA ASN A 68 -6.52 -18.12 -2.13
C ASN A 68 -5.63 -18.15 -0.87
N LEU A 69 -5.91 -17.30 0.12
CA LEU A 69 -5.30 -17.42 1.45
C LEU A 69 -5.79 -18.68 2.13
N THR A 70 -4.86 -19.51 2.62
CA THR A 70 -5.20 -20.61 3.52
C THR A 70 -5.38 -20.09 4.95
N GLU A 71 -6.30 -20.66 5.72
CA GLU A 71 -6.70 -20.18 7.06
C GLU A 71 -5.53 -20.01 8.05
N GLY A 72 -4.43 -20.75 7.89
CA GLY A 72 -3.23 -20.64 8.73
C GLY A 72 -2.19 -19.61 8.28
N GLN A 73 -2.44 -18.84 7.21
CA GLN A 73 -1.47 -17.87 6.69
C GLN A 73 -1.69 -16.46 7.22
N VAL A 74 -2.87 -16.18 7.79
CA VAL A 74 -3.39 -14.82 7.98
C VAL A 74 -3.04 -14.22 9.34
N PHE A 75 -3.07 -15.02 10.39
CA PHE A 75 -2.74 -14.58 11.75
C PHE A 75 -1.70 -15.53 12.33
N ASP A 76 -0.57 -14.97 12.78
CA ASP A 76 0.43 -15.72 13.54
C ASP A 76 0.13 -15.69 15.05
N ASP A 77 0.89 -16.49 15.80
CA ASP A 77 0.77 -16.58 17.26
C ASP A 77 1.10 -15.26 18.00
N GLU A 78 1.68 -14.27 17.30
CA GLU A 78 2.04 -12.96 17.81
C GLU A 78 1.00 -11.87 17.48
N SER A 79 -0.17 -12.26 16.97
CA SER A 79 -1.23 -11.34 16.53
C SER A 79 -0.83 -10.43 15.37
N ASN A 80 0.17 -10.82 14.57
CA ASN A 80 0.45 -10.13 13.33
C ASN A 80 -0.47 -10.64 12.23
N PHE A 81 -0.96 -9.73 11.39
CA PHE A 81 -1.61 -10.14 10.16
C PHE A 81 -0.54 -10.35 9.10
N THR A 82 -0.32 -11.59 8.68
CA THR A 82 0.70 -11.94 7.69
C THR A 82 0.04 -12.47 6.42
N PHE A 83 0.64 -12.21 5.27
CA PHE A 83 0.35 -12.97 4.05
C PHE A 83 1.56 -12.94 3.14
N SER A 84 1.61 -13.86 2.19
CA SER A 84 2.77 -14.03 1.32
C SER A 84 2.35 -14.35 -0.11
N CYS A 85 3.13 -13.92 -1.09
CA CYS A 85 3.05 -14.32 -2.48
C CYS A 85 4.37 -14.91 -2.94
N TYR A 86 4.33 -15.89 -3.83
CA TYR A 86 5.54 -16.45 -4.44
C TYR A 86 6.02 -15.63 -5.65
N TYR A 87 7.32 -15.67 -5.94
CA TYR A 87 7.87 -15.11 -7.18
C TYR A 87 7.33 -15.82 -8.44
N ASP A 88 7.20 -17.14 -8.35
CA ASP A 88 6.66 -18.00 -9.40
C ASP A 88 5.80 -19.08 -8.74
N LYS A 89 4.53 -19.17 -9.14
CA LYS A 89 3.59 -20.17 -8.63
C LYS A 89 4.05 -21.62 -8.86
N ASN A 90 4.85 -21.84 -9.91
CA ASN A 90 5.35 -23.17 -10.27
C ASN A 90 6.59 -23.55 -9.43
N LYS A 91 7.16 -22.59 -8.72
CA LYS A 91 8.39 -22.74 -7.95
C LYS A 91 8.27 -22.12 -6.55
N LYS A 92 7.25 -22.58 -5.81
CA LYS A 92 6.90 -22.09 -4.46
C LYS A 92 8.06 -22.08 -3.45
N LEU A 93 9.16 -22.80 -3.71
CA LEU A 93 10.32 -22.88 -2.83
C LEU A 93 11.44 -21.88 -3.15
N GLU A 94 11.35 -21.13 -4.25
CA GLU A 94 12.38 -20.13 -4.64
C GLU A 94 12.23 -18.79 -3.90
N GLY A 95 11.22 -18.66 -3.03
CA GLY A 95 10.96 -17.48 -2.21
C GLY A 95 9.84 -16.59 -2.77
N GLY A 96 9.77 -15.37 -2.25
CA GLY A 96 8.68 -14.46 -2.58
C GLY A 96 8.62 -13.23 -1.69
N TYR A 97 7.45 -12.62 -1.68
CA TYR A 97 7.15 -11.44 -0.87
C TYR A 97 6.25 -11.84 0.29
N SER A 98 6.62 -11.44 1.49
CA SER A 98 5.77 -11.53 2.66
C SER A 98 5.39 -10.13 3.12
N TYR A 99 4.21 -9.99 3.68
CA TYR A 99 3.66 -8.75 4.19
C TYR A 99 3.26 -9.01 5.63
N ASN A 100 3.92 -8.34 6.56
CA ASN A 100 3.64 -8.43 7.98
C ASN A 100 3.02 -7.11 8.43
N ILE A 101 1.79 -7.19 8.92
CA ILE A 101 1.05 -6.08 9.51
C ILE A 101 1.12 -6.22 11.03
N LEU A 102 1.86 -5.32 11.66
CA LEU A 102 1.99 -5.27 13.11
C LEU A 102 0.70 -4.72 13.70
N LEU A 103 -0.02 -5.54 14.48
CA LEU A 103 -1.24 -5.11 15.15
C LEU A 103 -0.95 -4.69 16.59
N SER A 104 -1.67 -3.69 17.07
CA SER A 104 -1.65 -3.18 18.44
C SER A 104 -3.08 -2.89 18.90
N GLU A 105 -3.29 -2.84 20.21
CA GLU A 105 -4.58 -2.44 20.76
C GLU A 105 -4.96 -1.03 20.29
N GLY A 106 -6.16 -0.87 19.73
CA GLY A 106 -6.66 0.41 19.21
C GLY A 106 -6.29 0.72 17.75
N ASP A 107 -5.61 -0.20 17.05
CA ASP A 107 -5.38 -0.07 15.61
C ASP A 107 -6.70 -0.12 14.83
N ASP A 108 -6.90 0.83 13.91
CA ASP A 108 -8.10 0.93 13.07
C ASP A 108 -7.79 0.55 11.62
N PHE A 109 -8.35 -0.58 11.19
CA PHE A 109 -8.40 -1.00 9.80
C PHE A 109 -9.57 -1.94 9.58
N PHE A 110 -10.05 -2.00 8.35
CA PHE A 110 -11.09 -2.93 7.95
C PHE A 110 -10.47 -4.22 7.42
N TYR A 111 -10.88 -5.35 8.00
CA TYR A 111 -10.62 -6.67 7.46
C TYR A 111 -11.92 -7.46 7.30
N ASP A 112 -12.19 -7.91 6.08
CA ASP A 112 -13.23 -8.89 5.78
C ASP A 112 -12.58 -10.26 5.69
N ASP A 113 -13.04 -11.22 6.50
CA ASP A 113 -12.52 -12.59 6.52
C ASP A 113 -13.45 -13.61 5.84
N ARG A 114 -14.45 -13.13 5.09
CA ARG A 114 -15.37 -14.05 4.40
C ARG A 114 -14.59 -14.93 3.42
N PRO A 115 -14.81 -16.27 3.40
CA PRO A 115 -14.09 -17.18 2.50
C PRO A 115 -14.19 -16.81 1.01
N SER A 116 -15.28 -16.15 0.62
CA SER A 116 -15.53 -15.68 -0.75
C SER A 116 -14.92 -14.32 -1.08
N SER A 117 -14.43 -13.56 -0.08
CA SER A 117 -13.89 -12.22 -0.28
C SER A 117 -13.09 -11.78 0.97
N LYS A 118 -11.81 -12.14 1.02
CA LYS A 118 -10.91 -11.56 2.03
C LYS A 118 -10.47 -10.18 1.55
N ARG A 119 -10.67 -9.14 2.34
CA ARG A 119 -10.34 -7.76 1.96
C ARG A 119 -9.67 -7.02 3.09
N LEU A 120 -8.54 -6.40 2.80
CA LEU A 120 -7.81 -5.53 3.72
C LEU A 120 -7.95 -4.08 3.24
N LYS A 121 -8.44 -3.20 4.11
CA LYS A 121 -8.64 -1.78 3.78
C LYS A 121 -8.30 -0.87 4.95
N GLY A 122 -7.48 0.16 4.73
CA GLY A 122 -7.12 1.12 5.77
C GLY A 122 -5.93 1.99 5.43
N ASN A 123 -5.53 2.82 6.39
CA ASN A 123 -4.28 3.57 6.32
C ASN A 123 -3.19 2.83 7.07
N PHE A 124 -2.01 2.73 6.46
CA PHE A 124 -0.88 2.02 7.00
C PHE A 124 0.39 2.85 6.87
N LYS A 125 1.25 2.81 7.86
CA LYS A 125 2.62 3.30 7.75
C LYS A 125 3.53 2.15 7.32
N VAL A 126 4.30 2.36 6.26
CA VAL A 126 5.39 1.44 5.88
C VAL A 126 6.54 1.65 6.85
N ILE A 127 6.83 0.63 7.66
CA ILE A 127 7.84 0.68 8.72
C ILE A 127 9.22 0.34 8.18
N GLY A 128 9.28 -0.62 7.26
CA GLY A 128 10.52 -1.01 6.59
C GLY A 128 10.42 -2.38 5.94
N PHE A 129 11.58 -2.89 5.53
CA PHE A 129 11.73 -4.15 4.79
C PHE A 129 12.79 -5.01 5.45
N THR A 130 12.59 -6.32 5.43
CA THR A 130 13.58 -7.31 5.90
C THR A 130 13.82 -8.37 4.83
N GLY A 131 15.02 -8.98 4.83
CA GLY A 131 15.42 -10.01 3.87
C GLY A 131 16.57 -9.60 2.93
N PRO A 132 16.93 -10.46 1.95
CA PRO A 132 16.35 -11.77 1.72
C PRO A 132 16.75 -12.79 2.80
N GLN A 133 15.77 -13.51 3.35
CA GLN A 133 15.99 -14.69 4.21
C GLN A 133 15.39 -15.91 3.50
N MET A 134 16.23 -16.88 3.11
CA MET A 134 15.80 -18.04 2.32
C MET A 134 14.96 -17.68 1.07
N GLY A 135 15.27 -16.55 0.41
CA GLY A 135 14.54 -16.07 -0.77
C GLY A 135 13.30 -15.23 -0.45
N TRP A 136 12.97 -14.97 0.82
CA TRP A 136 11.83 -14.15 1.21
C TRP A 136 12.21 -12.71 1.54
N PHE A 137 11.45 -11.78 0.98
CA PHE A 137 11.48 -10.35 1.34
C PHE A 137 10.21 -10.01 2.07
N THR A 138 10.33 -9.43 3.26
CA THR A 138 9.17 -9.11 4.10
C THR A 138 9.02 -7.60 4.23
N SER A 139 7.88 -7.07 3.79
CA SER A 139 7.45 -5.70 4.08
C SER A 139 6.76 -5.67 5.44
N VAL A 140 7.18 -4.73 6.30
CA VAL A 140 6.58 -4.51 7.61
C VAL A 140 5.75 -3.24 7.55
N ILE A 141 4.45 -3.34 7.81
CA ILE A 141 3.52 -2.22 7.82
C ILE A 141 2.74 -2.18 9.14
N LYS A 142 2.26 -1.00 9.53
CA LYS A 142 1.47 -0.81 10.75
C LYS A 142 0.22 0.00 10.47
N PRO A 143 -0.98 -0.39 10.94
CA PRO A 143 -2.17 0.44 10.84
C PRO A 143 -1.96 1.80 11.51
N VAL A 144 -2.55 2.86 10.96
CA VAL A 144 -2.50 4.20 11.56
C VAL A 144 -3.87 4.85 11.53
N ASN A 145 -4.28 5.40 12.67
CA ASN A 145 -5.44 6.27 12.75
C ASN A 145 -5.09 7.65 12.17
N ILE A 146 -5.73 8.00 11.06
CA ILE A 146 -5.67 9.36 10.52
C ILE A 146 -6.95 10.06 10.98
N GLU A 147 -6.86 10.81 12.08
CA GLU A 147 -7.87 11.82 12.38
C GLU A 147 -7.78 12.89 11.30
N PHE A 148 -8.83 13.03 10.48
CA PHE A 148 -8.92 14.14 9.53
C PHE A 148 -9.06 15.44 10.36
N SER A 149 -7.94 16.14 10.55
CA SER A 149 -7.88 17.50 11.11
C SER A 149 -8.30 18.55 10.09
#